data_AF-A0A7J0CZ19-F1
#
_entry.id   AF-A0A7J0CZ19-F1
#
_cell.length_a   1.000
_cell.length_b   1.000
_cell.length_c   1.000
_cell.angle_alpha   90.00
_cell.angle_beta   90.00
_cell.angle_gamma   90.00
#
_symmetry.space_group_name_H-M   'P 1'
#
loop_
_entity.id
_entity.type
_entity.pdbx_description
1 polymer ?
#
loop_
_entity_poly.entity_id
_entity_poly.type
_entity_poly.pdbx_seq_one_letter_code
_entity_poly.pdbx_strand_id
1 'polypeptide(L)'
;MLTLVRQLVELEKRRRDYCSDPASPLTAADRCDRCGAQAYLRVVLISGGELLFCAHHGRKFEPELKKIAAEIQDETDRLNAVQATAADEEQH
;
A
#
# COMPACT_ATOMS: atom_id res chain seq x y z
N MET A 1 38.14 -0.93 -2.88
CA MET A 1 37.30 -1.84 -3.70
C MET A 1 36.14 -2.44 -2.90
N LEU A 2 36.39 -3.17 -1.80
CA LEU A 2 35.33 -3.77 -0.96
C LEU A 2 34.31 -2.76 -0.38
N THR A 3 34.74 -1.56 0.01
CA THR A 3 33.85 -0.48 0.51
C THR A 3 32.93 0.08 -0.57
N LEU A 4 33.39 0.13 -1.82
CA LEU A 4 32.62 0.61 -2.97
C LEU A 4 31.50 -0.38 -3.34
N VAL A 5 31.78 -1.68 -3.27
CA VAL A 5 30.76 -2.73 -3.45
C VAL A 5 29.68 -2.65 -2.37
N ARG A 6 30.06 -2.44 -1.10
CA ARG A 6 29.09 -2.22 -0.01
C ARG A 6 28.22 -0.98 -0.25
N GLN A 7 28.82 0.12 -0.70
CA GLN A 7 28.08 1.37 -0.92
C GLN A 7 27.10 1.29 -2.10
N LEU A 8 27.43 0.54 -3.16
CA LEU A 8 26.51 0.28 -4.28
C LEU A 8 25.31 -0.57 -3.83
N VAL A 9 25.55 -1.63 -3.05
CA VAL A 9 24.47 -2.47 -2.48
C VAL A 9 23.57 -1.65 -1.55
N GLU A 10 24.14 -0.76 -0.72
CA GLU A 10 23.37 0.11 0.18
C GLU A 10 22.54 1.17 -0.58
N LEU A 11 23.03 1.65 -1.73
CA LEU A 11 22.32 2.60 -2.59
C LEU A 11 21.23 1.91 -3.41
N GLU A 12 21.45 0.69 -3.88
CA GLU A 12 20.42 -0.13 -4.52
C GLU A 12 19.31 -0.51 -3.54
N LYS A 13 19.65 -0.78 -2.27
CA LYS A 13 18.70 -1.00 -1.19
C LYS A 13 17.87 0.26 -0.92
N ARG A 14 18.52 1.42 -0.76
CA ARG A 14 17.83 2.72 -0.64
C ARG A 14 16.97 3.10 -1.84
N ARG A 15 17.37 2.77 -3.08
CA ARG A 15 16.52 2.96 -4.26
C ARG A 15 15.31 2.03 -4.25
N ARG A 16 15.42 0.85 -3.65
CA ARG A 16 14.31 -0.09 -3.42
C ARG A 16 13.34 0.46 -2.37
N ASP A 17 13.87 1.08 -1.31
CA ASP A 17 13.09 1.69 -0.24
C ASP A 17 12.30 2.96 -0.68
N TYR A 18 12.65 3.56 -1.83
CA TYR A 18 11.96 4.73 -2.39
C TYR A 18 10.66 4.38 -3.16
N CYS A 19 10.40 3.09 -3.38
CA CYS A 19 9.07 2.58 -3.72
C CYS A 19 8.48 2.04 -2.42
N SER A 20 7.90 2.94 -1.63
CA SER A 20 7.07 2.73 -0.44
C SER A 20 7.27 1.40 0.31
N ASP A 21 7.89 1.48 1.50
CA ASP A 21 7.91 0.37 2.46
C ASP A 21 6.48 -0.13 2.74
N PRO A 22 6.17 -1.44 2.59
CA PRO A 22 4.85 -1.99 2.91
C PRO A 22 4.47 -1.84 4.38
N ALA A 23 5.44 -1.57 5.27
CA ALA A 23 5.14 -1.22 6.66
C ALA A 23 4.64 0.23 6.82
N SER A 24 4.79 1.09 5.81
CA SER A 24 4.27 2.46 5.85
C SER A 24 2.75 2.45 5.67
N PRO A 25 2.00 3.15 6.54
CA PRO A 25 0.55 3.18 6.47
C PRO A 25 0.07 3.85 5.17
N LEU A 26 -1.05 3.38 4.64
CA LEU A 26 -1.69 4.00 3.48
C LEU A 26 -2.26 5.37 3.86
N THR A 27 -2.06 6.32 2.97
CA THR A 27 -2.45 7.73 3.10
C THR A 27 -3.61 8.07 2.17
N ALA A 28 -4.19 9.25 2.38
CA ALA A 28 -5.20 9.78 1.47
C ALA A 28 -4.64 10.14 0.08
N ALA A 29 -3.31 10.15 -0.11
CA ALA A 29 -2.69 10.38 -1.42
C ALA A 29 -2.59 9.10 -2.26
N ASP A 30 -2.69 7.92 -1.64
CA ASP A 30 -2.61 6.64 -2.33
C ASP A 30 -3.87 6.38 -3.16
N ARG A 31 -3.68 5.97 -4.41
CA ARG A 31 -4.74 5.89 -5.42
C ARG A 31 -4.87 4.46 -5.92
N CYS A 32 -6.09 3.99 -6.04
CA CYS A 32 -6.39 2.69 -6.60
C CYS A 32 -6.00 2.68 -8.09
N ASP A 33 -5.18 1.73 -8.50
CA ASP A 33 -4.69 1.61 -9.89
C ASP A 33 -5.83 1.38 -10.90
N ARG A 34 -6.99 0.90 -10.44
CA ARG A 34 -8.14 0.62 -11.29
C ARG A 34 -9.11 1.79 -11.48
N CYS A 35 -9.30 2.65 -10.47
CA CYS A 35 -10.31 3.73 -10.54
C CYS A 35 -9.85 5.08 -10.01
N GLY A 36 -8.64 5.19 -9.46
CA GLY A 36 -8.13 6.42 -8.90
C GLY A 36 -8.78 6.86 -7.58
N ALA A 37 -9.69 6.08 -6.98
CA ALA A 37 -10.19 6.36 -5.62
C ALA A 37 -9.08 6.13 -4.56
N GLN A 38 -9.32 6.56 -3.31
CA GLN A 38 -8.38 6.27 -2.22
C GLN A 38 -8.11 4.76 -2.08
N ALA A 39 -6.83 4.41 -1.96
CA ALA A 39 -6.41 3.04 -1.69
C ALA A 39 -6.46 2.71 -0.19
N TYR A 40 -6.86 1.47 0.10
CA TYR A 40 -6.85 0.88 1.44
C TYR A 40 -6.19 -0.49 1.45
N LEU A 41 -5.80 -1.02 0.29
CA LEU A 41 -5.03 -2.24 0.16
C LEU A 41 -3.78 -1.96 -0.65
N ARG A 42 -2.63 -2.41 -0.16
CA ARG A 42 -1.37 -2.50 -0.89
C ARG A 42 -1.02 -3.97 -1.08
N VAL A 43 -0.71 -4.33 -2.32
CA VAL A 43 -0.37 -5.69 -2.71
C VAL A 43 1.05 -5.68 -3.26
N VAL A 44 1.99 -6.23 -2.50
CA VAL A 44 3.36 -6.42 -2.94
C VAL A 44 3.40 -7.68 -3.78
N LEU A 45 3.89 -7.59 -5.02
CA LEU A 45 3.93 -8.73 -5.94
C LEU A 45 5.19 -9.57 -5.72
N ILE A 46 5.09 -10.88 -5.93
CA ILE A 46 6.26 -11.79 -5.89
C ILE A 46 7.30 -11.41 -6.94
N SER A 47 6.86 -10.88 -8.09
CA SER A 47 7.73 -10.36 -9.15
C SER A 47 8.46 -9.07 -8.77
N GLY A 48 8.13 -8.47 -7.63
CA GLY A 48 8.52 -7.12 -7.25
C GLY A 48 7.52 -6.07 -7.72
N GLY A 49 7.62 -4.89 -7.10
CA GLY A 49 6.65 -3.82 -7.25
C GLY A 49 5.41 -4.02 -6.40
N GLU A 50 4.48 -3.08 -6.51
CA GLU A 50 3.25 -3.06 -5.73
C GLU A 50 2.07 -2.58 -6.57
N LEU A 51 0.87 -2.99 -6.15
CA LEU A 51 -0.41 -2.51 -6.67
C LEU A 51 -1.26 -1.99 -5.51
N LEU A 52 -1.98 -0.90 -5.77
CA LEU A 52 -2.83 -0.23 -4.82
C LEU A 52 -4.31 -0.41 -5.21
N PHE A 53 -5.14 -0.79 -4.24
CA PHE A 53 -6.56 -0.99 -4.45
C PHE A 53 -7.41 -0.25 -3.42
N CYS A 54 -8.53 0.29 -3.87
CA CYS A 54 -9.60 0.73 -2.98
C CYS A 54 -10.28 -0.51 -2.36
N ALA A 55 -11.00 -0.32 -1.25
CA ALA A 55 -11.71 -1.40 -0.57
C ALA A 55 -12.65 -2.20 -1.49
N HIS A 56 -13.31 -1.51 -2.43
CA HIS A 56 -14.19 -2.13 -3.41
C HIS A 56 -13.45 -3.08 -4.37
N HIS A 57 -12.37 -2.61 -5.01
CA HIS A 57 -11.63 -3.45 -5.95
C HIS A 57 -10.76 -4.50 -5.27
N GLY A 58 -10.24 -4.20 -4.07
CA GLY A 58 -9.52 -5.17 -3.25
C GLY A 58 -10.35 -6.41 -2.99
N ARG A 59 -11.59 -6.26 -2.50
CA ARG A 59 -12.51 -7.40 -2.27
C ARG A 59 -12.91 -8.12 -3.54
N LYS A 60 -13.09 -7.40 -4.65
CA LYS A 60 -13.44 -8.00 -5.94
C LYS A 60 -12.33 -8.91 -6.50
N PHE A 61 -11.07 -8.54 -6.31
CA PHE A 61 -9.91 -9.24 -6.85
C PHE A 61 -9.13 -10.05 -5.80
N GLU A 62 -9.53 -10.03 -4.53
CA GLU A 62 -8.90 -10.74 -3.41
C GLU A 62 -8.45 -12.18 -3.73
N PRO A 63 -9.28 -13.06 -4.32
CA PRO A 63 -8.86 -14.44 -4.59
C PRO A 63 -7.75 -14.55 -5.63
N GLU A 64 -7.63 -13.57 -6.54
CA GLU A 64 -6.55 -13.53 -7.53
C GLU A 64 -5.31 -12.86 -6.96
N LEU A 65 -5.48 -11.77 -6.20
CA LEU A 65 -4.38 -11.06 -5.53
C LEU A 65 -3.60 -11.99 -4.61
N LYS A 66 -4.28 -12.83 -3.81
CA LYS A 66 -3.64 -13.80 -2.92
C LYS A 66 -2.73 -14.83 -3.64
N LYS A 67 -2.91 -15.05 -4.94
CA LYS A 67 -2.08 -16.00 -5.71
C LYS A 67 -0.77 -15.40 -6.19
N ILE A 68 -0.74 -14.07 -6.36
CA ILE A 68 0.39 -13.34 -6.96
C ILE A 68 1.11 -12.44 -5.94
N ALA A 69 0.49 -12.21 -4.77
CA ALA A 69 1.02 -11.39 -3.72
C ALA A 69 2.10 -12.11 -2.92
N ALA A 70 3.21 -11.41 -2.68
CA ALA A 70 4.16 -11.74 -1.63
C ALA A 70 3.64 -11.26 -0.26
N GLU A 71 3.00 -10.09 -0.23
CA GLU A 71 2.45 -9.47 0.98
C GLU A 71 1.21 -8.65 0.63
N ILE A 72 0.23 -8.62 1.53
CA ILE A 72 -0.98 -7.80 1.42
C ILE A 72 -1.16 -7.01 2.71
N GLN A 73 -1.08 -5.70 2.62
CA GLN A 73 -1.44 -4.75 3.68
C GLN A 73 -2.89 -4.32 3.42
N ASP A 74 -3.81 -4.73 4.30
CA ASP A 74 -5.23 -4.37 4.25
C ASP A 74 -5.56 -3.44 5.42
N GLU A 75 -5.94 -2.20 5.10
CA GLU A 75 -6.37 -1.18 6.05
C GLU A 75 -7.84 -0.80 5.87
N THR A 76 -8.65 -1.67 5.25
CA THR A 76 -10.08 -1.42 5.04
C THR A 76 -10.86 -1.25 6.34
N ASP A 77 -10.36 -1.77 7.46
CA ASP A 77 -10.91 -1.55 8.79
C ASP A 77 -10.97 -0.07 9.17
N ARG A 78 -10.07 0.76 8.64
CA ARG A 78 -10.04 2.22 8.89
C ARG A 78 -11.27 2.93 8.33
N LEU A 79 -11.93 2.36 7.32
CA LEU A 79 -13.18 2.92 6.79
C LEU A 79 -14.25 2.96 7.87
N ASN A 80 -14.35 1.93 8.70
CA ASN A 80 -15.37 1.87 9.76
C ASN A 80 -15.06 2.88 10.89
N ALA A 81 -13.77 3.09 11.20
CA ALA A 81 -13.35 4.06 12.20
C ALA A 81 -13.61 5.51 11.76
N VAL A 82 -13.34 5.86 10.49
CA VAL A 82 -13.61 7.21 9.95
C VAL A 82 -15.11 7.51 9.90
N GLN A 83 -15.95 6.51 9.61
CA GLN A 83 -17.42 6.68 9.64
C GLN A 83 -17.94 7.00 11.05
N ALA A 84 -17.25 6.56 12.10
CA ALA A 84 -17.62 6.87 13.48
C ALA A 84 -17.20 8.28 13.92
N THR A 85 -16.14 8.86 13.34
CA THR A 85 -15.65 10.20 13.72
C THR A 85 -16.23 11.32 12.85
N ALA A 86 -16.56 11.06 11.58
CA ALA A 86 -17.14 12.06 10.68
C ALA A 86 -18.60 12.43 11.02
N ALA A 87 -19.26 11.69 11.92
CA ALA A 87 -20.61 12.01 12.39
C ALA A 87 -20.64 12.99 13.59
N ASP A 88 -19.48 13.34 14.16
CA ASP A 88 -19.38 14.12 15.41
C ASP A 88 -18.87 15.57 15.20
N GLU A 89 -18.49 15.96 13.96
CA GLU A 89 -17.89 17.29 13.68
C GLU A 89 -18.79 18.27 12.91
N GLU A 90 -20.11 18.04 12.83
CA GLU A 90 -21.09 19.03 12.33
C GLU A 90 -22.09 19.39 13.44
N GLN A 91 -21.57 20.00 14.51
CA GLN A 91 -22.37 20.79 15.44
C GLN A 91 -21.53 21.91 16.07
N HIS A 92 -21.16 22.92 15.26
CA HIS A 92 -21.02 24.30 15.76
C HIS A 92 -21.31 25.34 14.70
#